data_AF-A0AAE1DWN7-F1
#
_entry.id   AF-A0AAE1DWN7-F1
#
_cell.length_a   1.000
_cell.length_b   1.000
_cell.length_c   1.000
_cell.angle_alpha   90.00
_cell.angle_beta   90.00
_cell.angle_gamma   90.00
#
_symmetry.space_group_name_H-M   'P 1'
#
loop_
_entity.id
_entity.type
_entity.pdbx_description
1 polymer ?
#
loop_
_entity_poly.entity_id
_entity_poly.type
_entity_poly.pdbx_seq_one_letter_code
_entity_poly.pdbx_strand_id
1 'polypeptide(L)'
;MPKLKTVFIANRRDENNDVQGFLVMLRAYRKTYEDTESEETDTSSLWLTSGTTGMPKLVMKSHRNFTDACVIEDGLIPKIPDKRFFSNAPWSWAISSPFDVMNGGTLVQPEH
;
A
#
# COMPACT_ATOMS: atom_id res chain seq x y z
N MET A 1 4.74 22.64 -9.25
CA MET A 1 4.72 21.85 -7.99
C MET A 1 4.18 20.47 -8.30
N PRO A 2 4.83 19.37 -7.87
CA PRO A 2 4.26 18.05 -8.01
C PRO A 2 2.95 17.98 -7.23
N LYS A 3 1.85 17.53 -7.86
CA LYS A 3 0.59 17.29 -7.16
C LYS A 3 0.71 15.97 -6.42
N LEU A 4 0.46 15.98 -5.11
CA LEU A 4 0.34 14.76 -4.30
C LEU A 4 -0.83 13.94 -4.89
N LYS A 5 -0.55 12.74 -5.40
CA LYS A 5 -1.58 11.77 -5.80
C LYS A 5 -1.70 10.74 -4.67
N THR A 6 -2.89 10.60 -4.10
CA THR A 6 -3.19 9.52 -3.15
C THR A 6 -3.38 8.23 -3.95
N VAL A 7 -2.56 7.21 -3.69
CA VAL A 7 -2.65 5.91 -4.32
C VAL A 7 -3.36 4.96 -3.37
N PHE A 8 -4.51 4.42 -3.77
CA PHE A 8 -5.19 3.34 -3.06
C PHE A 8 -4.75 2.01 -3.66
N ILE A 9 -4.10 1.17 -2.86
CA ILE A 9 -3.80 -0.22 -3.21
C ILE A 9 -4.88 -1.08 -2.58
N ALA A 10 -5.76 -1.66 -3.39
CA ALA A 10 -6.78 -2.57 -2.91
C ALA A 10 -6.70 -3.88 -3.71
N ASN A 11 -6.22 -4.93 -3.06
CA ASN A 11 -6.38 -6.29 -3.56
C ASN A 11 -7.73 -6.82 -3.06
N ARG A 12 -8.81 -6.48 -3.76
CA ARG A 12 -10.13 -7.06 -3.48
C ARG A 12 -10.36 -8.21 -4.44
N ARG A 13 -9.91 -9.39 -4.02
CA ARG A 13 -10.37 -10.67 -4.58
C ARG A 13 -11.86 -10.81 -4.25
N ASP A 14 -12.67 -11.12 -5.23
CA ASP A 14 -14.06 -11.50 -5.02
C ASP A 14 -14.17 -12.94 -4.48
N GLU A 15 -15.39 -13.44 -4.32
CA GLU A 15 -15.66 -14.82 -3.86
C GLU A 15 -15.04 -15.91 -4.77
N ASN A 16 -14.68 -15.56 -6.01
CA ASN A 16 -14.01 -16.44 -6.97
C ASN A 16 -12.49 -16.23 -7.00
N ASN A 17 -11.94 -15.45 -6.06
CA ASN A 17 -10.53 -15.10 -6.00
C ASN A 17 -10.04 -14.30 -7.23
N ASP A 18 -10.95 -13.58 -7.89
CA ASP A 18 -10.68 -12.79 -9.09
C ASP A 18 -10.70 -11.28 -8.77
N VAL A 19 -9.96 -10.50 -9.56
CA VAL A 19 -9.87 -9.04 -9.48
C VAL A 19 -10.92 -8.35 -10.37
N GLN A 20 -11.66 -9.08 -11.21
CA GLN A 20 -12.60 -8.47 -12.17
C GLN A 20 -13.66 -7.60 -11.50
N GLY A 21 -14.25 -8.02 -10.38
CA GLY A 21 -15.23 -7.20 -9.65
C GLY A 21 -14.65 -5.85 -9.19
N PHE A 22 -13.40 -5.85 -8.72
CA PHE A 22 -12.68 -4.64 -8.35
C PHE A 22 -12.38 -3.75 -9.57
N LEU A 23 -11.93 -4.33 -10.68
CA LEU A 23 -11.68 -3.59 -11.92
C LEU A 23 -12.97 -2.97 -12.48
N VAL A 24 -14.10 -3.68 -12.42
CA VAL A 24 -15.41 -3.17 -12.82
C VAL A 24 -15.80 -1.97 -11.95
N MET A 25 -15.64 -2.07 -10.63
CA MET A 25 -15.88 -0.95 -9.72
C MET A 25 -14.97 0.23 -10.05
N LEU A 26 -13.66 0.02 -10.24
CA LEU A 26 -12.72 1.09 -10.60
C LEU A 26 -13.18 1.80 -11.89
N ARG A 27 -13.52 1.06 -12.94
CA ARG A 27 -13.98 1.64 -14.22
C ARG A 27 -15.16 2.59 -14.07
N ALA A 28 -16.07 2.37 -13.11
CA ALA A 28 -17.16 3.31 -12.82
C ALA A 28 -16.65 4.68 -12.32
N TYR A 29 -15.47 4.71 -11.70
CA TYR A 29 -14.78 5.90 -11.20
C TYR A 29 -13.58 6.30 -12.07
N ARG A 30 -13.54 5.94 -13.36
CA ARG A 30 -12.41 6.23 -14.29
C ARG A 30 -11.92 7.69 -14.35
N LYS A 31 -12.71 8.65 -13.86
CA LYS A 31 -12.32 10.07 -13.80
C LYS A 31 -11.45 10.40 -12.57
N THR A 32 -11.37 9.49 -11.60
CA THR A 32 -10.68 9.72 -10.32
C THR A 32 -9.32 9.04 -10.23
N TYR A 33 -8.97 8.22 -11.22
CA TYR A 33 -7.67 7.55 -11.29
C TYR A 33 -7.14 7.54 -12.72
N GLU A 34 -5.85 7.28 -12.84
CA GLU A 34 -5.15 7.04 -14.09
C GLU A 34 -4.72 5.58 -14.08
N ASP A 35 -5.03 4.85 -15.15
CA ASP A 35 -4.65 3.46 -15.32
C ASP A 35 -3.36 3.41 -16.13
N THR A 36 -2.27 2.99 -15.49
CA THR A 36 -0.94 2.99 -16.08
C THR A 36 -0.21 1.74 -15.62
N GLU A 37 0.36 1.00 -16.57
CA GLU A 37 1.29 -0.08 -16.28
C GLU A 37 2.57 0.49 -15.63
N SER A 38 3.05 -0.15 -14.57
CA SER A 38 4.30 0.20 -13.90
C SER A 38 5.21 -1.01 -13.80
N GLU A 39 6.52 -0.77 -13.89
CA GLU A 39 7.52 -1.80 -13.67
C GLU A 39 7.71 -2.04 -12.17
N GLU A 40 8.09 -3.25 -11.78
CA GLU A 40 8.32 -3.58 -10.36
C GLU A 40 9.45 -2.74 -9.73
N THR A 41 10.31 -2.14 -10.56
CA THR A 41 11.39 -1.24 -10.12
C THR A 41 10.98 0.23 -10.03
N ASP A 42 9.79 0.60 -10.53
CA ASP A 42 9.27 1.95 -10.43
C ASP A 42 8.98 2.34 -8.98
N THR A 43 9.17 3.61 -8.66
CA THR A 43 8.91 4.16 -7.33
C THR A 43 7.41 4.14 -7.04
N SER A 44 7.01 3.40 -6.00
CA SER A 44 5.62 3.27 -5.56
C SER A 44 5.27 4.18 -4.38
N SER A 45 6.26 4.58 -3.58
CA SER A 45 6.03 5.48 -2.44
C SER A 45 7.26 6.33 -2.09
N LEU A 46 6.99 7.45 -1.42
CA LEU A 46 7.95 8.43 -0.95
C LEU A 46 7.74 8.68 0.54
N TRP A 47 8.80 8.55 1.32
CA TRP A 47 8.75 8.69 2.78
C TRP A 47 9.70 9.78 3.24
N LEU A 48 9.20 10.72 4.01
CA LEU A 48 10.03 11.76 4.63
C LEU A 48 10.58 11.23 5.96
N THR A 49 11.88 11.39 6.15
CA THR A 49 12.56 11.09 7.42
C THR A 49 13.31 12.30 7.93
N SER A 50 13.54 12.37 9.24
CA SER A 50 14.38 13.40 9.82
C SER A 50 15.81 13.28 9.30
N GLY A 51 16.38 14.40 8.87
CA GLY A 51 17.78 14.46 8.44
C GLY A 51 18.64 15.11 9.49
N THR A 52 19.79 14.50 9.77
CA THR A 52 20.82 15.01 10.70
C THR A 52 21.46 16.31 10.23
N THR A 53 21.28 16.69 8.96
CA THR A 53 21.81 17.91 8.34
C THR A 53 20.82 19.09 8.38
N GLY A 54 19.73 18.97 9.14
CA GLY A 54 18.70 20.00 9.27
C GLY A 54 17.63 20.01 8.16
N MET A 55 17.79 19.17 7.13
CA MET A 55 16.81 19.01 6.04
C MET A 55 16.24 17.59 6.03
N PRO A 56 14.92 17.39 5.86
CA PRO A 56 14.34 16.07 5.71
C PRO A 56 14.93 15.31 4.53
N LYS A 57 15.07 13.99 4.68
CA LYS A 57 15.49 13.09 3.60
C LYS A 57 14.26 12.41 3.01
N LEU A 58 14.30 12.15 1.71
CA LEU A 58 13.25 11.41 1.01
C LEU A 58 13.73 9.98 0.76
N VAL A 59 13.00 9.00 1.27
CA VAL A 59 13.22 7.58 0.98
C VAL A 59 12.25 7.18 -0.13
N MET A 60 12.81 6.76 -1.27
CA MET A 60 12.04 6.23 -2.40
C MET A 60 12.00 4.71 -2.28
N LYS A 61 10.80 4.12 -2.33
CA LYS A 61 10.64 2.67 -2.37
C LYS A 61 9.92 2.24 -3.64
N SER A 62 10.45 1.21 -4.29
CA SER A 62 9.83 0.62 -5.47
C SER A 62 8.68 -0.33 -5.13
N HIS A 63 7.90 -0.75 -6.12
CA HIS A 63 6.92 -1.84 -5.96
C HIS A 63 7.57 -3.11 -5.42
N ARG A 64 8.72 -3.51 -5.96
CA ARG A 64 9.50 -4.69 -5.50
C ARG A 64 9.87 -4.57 -4.02
N ASN A 65 10.30 -3.38 -3.56
CA ASN A 65 10.64 -3.20 -2.14
C ASN A 65 9.46 -3.45 -1.19
N PHE A 66 8.21 -3.28 -1.65
CA PHE A 66 7.03 -3.61 -0.87
C PHE A 66 6.69 -5.08 -0.92
N THR A 67 6.71 -5.68 -2.11
CA THR A 67 6.39 -7.11 -2.27
C THR A 67 7.40 -7.97 -1.51
N ASP A 68 8.69 -7.65 -1.60
CA ASP A 68 9.75 -8.38 -0.89
C ASP A 68 9.58 -8.29 0.63
N ALA A 69 9.10 -7.14 1.14
CA ALA A 69 8.82 -6.96 2.57
C ALA A 69 7.58 -7.73 3.04
N CYS A 70 6.60 -8.00 2.15
CA CYS A 70 5.40 -8.78 2.46
C CYS A 70 5.60 -10.29 2.38
N VAL A 71 6.45 -10.76 1.46
CA VAL A 71 6.51 -12.18 1.05
C VAL A 71 7.38 -13.04 1.96
N ILE A 72 8.02 -12.47 2.98
CA ILE A 72 8.92 -13.23 3.87
C ILE A 72 8.13 -14.33 4.61
N GLU A 73 8.31 -15.59 4.19
CA GLU A 73 8.10 -16.76 5.06
C GLU A 73 9.00 -16.54 6.28
N ASP A 74 8.39 -16.36 7.46
CA ASP A 74 9.02 -15.98 8.74
C ASP A 74 9.47 -14.49 8.89
N GLY A 75 8.81 -13.56 8.19
CA GLY A 75 9.07 -12.11 8.29
C GLY A 75 8.59 -11.41 9.55
N LEU A 76 8.78 -10.07 9.58
CA LEU A 76 8.34 -9.17 10.67
C LEU A 76 6.84 -9.27 10.96
N ILE A 77 6.04 -9.65 9.95
CA ILE A 77 4.59 -9.85 10.07
C ILE A 77 4.25 -11.21 9.44
N PRO A 78 3.73 -12.18 10.20
CA PRO A 78 3.33 -13.46 9.65
C PRO A 78 2.18 -13.29 8.65
N LYS A 79 2.10 -14.18 7.64
CA LYS A 79 0.92 -14.27 6.78
C LYS A 79 -0.25 -14.77 7.62
N ILE A 80 -1.14 -13.87 7.99
CA ILE A 80 -2.36 -14.21 8.74
C ILE A 80 -3.59 -13.79 7.90
N PRO A 81 -3.87 -14.54 6.81
CA PRO A 81 -5.12 -14.34 6.08
C PRO A 81 -6.29 -14.48 7.07
N ASP A 82 -7.33 -13.67 6.89
CA ASP A 82 -8.52 -13.63 7.76
C ASP A 82 -8.37 -12.90 9.12
N LYS A 83 -7.21 -12.30 9.42
CA LYS A 83 -7.06 -11.44 10.61
C LYS A 83 -7.33 -9.98 10.31
N ARG A 84 -7.84 -9.31 11.36
CA ARG A 84 -8.08 -7.87 11.37
C ARG A 84 -6.98 -7.20 12.18
N PHE A 85 -6.30 -6.23 11.58
CA PHE A 85 -5.24 -5.44 12.21
C PHE A 85 -5.73 -4.02 12.43
N PHE A 86 -5.46 -3.48 13.61
CA PHE A 86 -5.78 -2.09 13.90
C PHE A 86 -4.69 -1.18 13.35
N SER A 87 -5.04 -0.32 12.40
CA SER A 87 -4.14 0.67 11.82
C SER A 87 -4.23 1.95 12.66
N ASN A 88 -3.36 2.06 13.68
CA ASN A 88 -3.30 3.21 14.58
C ASN A 88 -2.22 4.23 14.21
N ALA A 89 -1.28 3.85 13.33
CA ALA A 89 -0.17 4.69 12.95
C ALA A 89 -0.58 5.66 11.84
N PRO A 90 -0.10 6.92 11.86
CA PRO A 90 -0.29 7.85 10.75
C PRO A 90 0.28 7.28 9.44
N TRP A 91 -0.38 7.55 8.31
CA TRP A 91 0.04 7.09 6.97
C TRP A 91 1.46 7.51 6.55
N SER A 92 2.07 8.48 7.24
CA SER A 92 3.45 8.91 7.03
C SER A 92 4.49 8.00 7.70
N TRP A 93 4.08 7.00 8.50
CA TRP A 93 4.98 6.12 9.26
C TRP A 93 5.09 4.73 8.64
N ALA A 94 6.31 4.18 8.55
CA ALA A 94 6.57 2.94 7.80
C ALA A 94 5.67 1.76 8.21
N ILE A 95 5.26 1.71 9.48
CA ILE A 95 4.40 0.66 10.04
C ILE A 95 2.92 0.79 9.65
N SER A 96 2.48 1.95 9.16
CA SER A 96 1.14 2.15 8.58
C SER A 96 1.01 1.63 7.14
N SER A 97 2.11 1.13 6.56
CA SER A 97 2.13 0.57 5.21
C SER A 97 1.10 -0.56 5.08
N PRO A 98 0.50 -0.75 3.89
CA PRO A 98 -0.55 -1.76 3.67
C PRO A 98 -0.03 -3.20 3.61
N PHE A 99 1.09 -3.52 4.29
CA PHE A 99 1.72 -4.84 4.26
C PHE A 99 0.76 -5.96 4.65
N ASP A 100 -0.07 -5.71 5.67
CA ASP A 100 -1.05 -6.67 6.18
C ASP A 100 -2.14 -6.98 5.14
N VAL A 101 -2.58 -5.98 4.38
CA VAL A 101 -3.59 -6.14 3.32
C VAL A 101 -3.03 -6.94 2.15
N MET A 102 -1.75 -6.72 1.80
CA MET A 102 -1.09 -7.50 0.74
C MET A 102 -0.96 -8.99 1.10
N ASN A 103 -0.95 -9.32 2.40
CA ASN A 103 -0.91 -10.70 2.91
C ASN A 103 -2.30 -11.32 3.18
N GLY A 104 -3.39 -10.69 2.72
CA GLY A 104 -4.75 -11.19 2.87
C GLY A 104 -5.41 -10.85 4.22
N GLY A 105 -4.77 -10.02 5.04
CA GLY A 105 -5.37 -9.44 6.23
C GLY A 105 -6.30 -8.27 5.91
N THR A 106 -7.06 -7.83 6.92
CA THR A 106 -7.92 -6.64 6.86
C THR A 106 -7.36 -5.57 7.79
N LEU A 107 -7.04 -4.38 7.27
CA LEU A 107 -6.73 -3.22 8.11
C LEU A 107 -8.03 -2.51 8.52
N VAL A 108 -8.16 -2.23 9.82
CA VAL A 108 -9.28 -1.51 10.42
C VAL A 108 -8.76 -0.18 10.97
N GLN A 109 -9.39 0.92 10.58
CA GLN A 109 -9.06 2.26 11.08
C GLN A 109 -10.13 2.75 12.05
N PRO A 110 -9.77 3.57 13.05
CA PRO A 110 -10.76 4.23 13.89
C PRO A 110 -11.63 5.14 13.01
N GLU A 111 -12.95 5.16 13.27
CA GLU A 111 -13.82 6.20 12.72
C GLU A 111 -13.36 7.56 13.28
N HIS A 112 -13.13 8.51 12.37
CA HIS A 112 -12.85 9.90 12.70
C HIS A 112 -14.14 10.70 12.68
#